data_AF-B8IU82-F1
#
_entry.id   AF-B8IU82-F1
#
_cell.length_a   1.000
_cell.length_b   1.000
_cell.length_c   1.000
_cell.angle_alpha   90.00
_cell.angle_beta   90.00
_cell.angle_gamma   90.00
#
_symmetry.space_group_name_H-M   'P 1'
#
loop_
_entity.id
_entity.type
_entity.pdbx_description
1 polymer ?
#
loop_
_entity_poly.entity_id
_entity_poly.type
_entity_poly.pdbx_seq_one_letter_code
_entity_poly.pdbx_strand_id
1 'polypeptide(L)'
;MQLSELACEILEIFRQNHRRPGARLTFGYLRERLGSEPTLTAAASELTDAGYVIAPDADTIELTARGFDTLQRENYGSTTG
;
A
#
# COMPACT_ATOMS: atom_id res chain seq x y z
N MET A 1 3.91 -1.51 14.95
CA MET A 1 4.96 -1.52 13.92
C MET A 1 4.96 -0.17 13.24
N GLN A 2 6.12 0.48 13.12
CA GLN A 2 6.28 1.62 12.23
C GLN A 2 6.55 1.05 10.83
N LEU A 3 5.76 1.45 9.83
CA LEU A 3 5.99 1.09 8.44
C LEU A 3 7.20 1.87 7.91
N SER A 4 7.96 1.26 6.99
CA SER A 4 8.98 1.97 6.23
C SER A 4 8.38 3.09 5.38
N GLU A 5 9.18 4.13 5.07
CA GLU A 5 8.74 5.24 4.21
C GLU A 5 8.22 4.74 2.86
N LEU A 6 8.87 3.73 2.30
CA LEU A 6 8.45 3.11 1.04
C LEU A 6 7.11 2.38 1.15
N ALA A 7 6.83 1.73 2.28
CA ALA A 7 5.52 1.11 2.54
C ALA A 7 4.42 2.18 2.63
N CYS A 8 4.69 3.32 3.26
CA CYS A 8 3.79 4.47 3.26
C CYS A 8 3.57 5.04 1.85
N GLU A 9 4.62 5.15 1.02
CA GLU A 9 4.47 5.61 -0.37
C GLU A 9 3.61 4.66 -1.22
N ILE A 10 3.77 3.34 -1.07
CA ILE A 10 2.90 2.36 -1.75
C ILE A 10 1.43 2.55 -1.36
N LEU A 11 1.16 2.77 -0.07
CA LEU A 11 -0.18 3.06 0.42
C LEU A 11 -0.72 4.40 -0.14
N GLU A 12 0.11 5.41 -0.27
CA GLU A 12 -0.27 6.67 -0.91
C GLU A 12 -0.60 6.49 -2.40
N ILE A 13 0.16 5.67 -3.13
CA ILE A 13 -0.15 5.34 -4.53
C ILE A 13 -1.53 4.66 -4.63
N PHE A 14 -1.84 3.73 -3.71
CA PHE A 14 -3.17 3.14 -3.62
C PHE A 14 -4.24 4.21 -3.38
N ARG A 15 -3.99 5.14 -2.45
CA ARG A 15 -4.91 6.25 -2.13
C ARG A 15 -5.18 7.14 -3.35
N GLN A 16 -4.15 7.45 -4.15
CA GLN A 16 -4.28 8.30 -5.33
C GLN A 16 -5.02 7.61 -6.49
N ASN A 17 -4.75 6.31 -6.70
CA ASN A 17 -5.25 5.59 -7.87
C ASN A 17 -6.59 4.88 -7.62
N HIS A 18 -6.92 4.54 -6.37
CA HIS A 18 -8.04 3.66 -6.07
C HIS A 18 -8.86 4.09 -4.85
N ARG A 19 -10.20 4.11 -5.02
CA ARG A 19 -11.17 4.47 -3.98
C ARG A 19 -11.98 3.28 -3.45
N ARG A 20 -11.50 2.05 -3.63
CA ARG A 20 -12.20 0.84 -3.18
C ARG A 20 -11.21 -0.25 -2.74
N PRO A 21 -11.60 -1.13 -1.79
CA PRO A 21 -10.85 -2.34 -1.49
C PRO A 21 -10.82 -3.29 -2.70
N GLY A 22 -9.81 -4.17 -2.76
CA GLY A 22 -9.56 -5.06 -3.90
C GLY A 22 -8.84 -4.38 -5.07
N ALA A 23 -8.33 -3.16 -4.85
CA ALA A 23 -7.47 -2.49 -5.82
C ALA A 23 -6.14 -3.22 -5.97
N ARG A 24 -5.64 -3.34 -7.20
CA ARG A 24 -4.39 -4.05 -7.48
C ARG A 24 -3.35 -3.12 -8.08
N LEU A 25 -2.11 -3.25 -7.63
CA LEU A 25 -0.94 -2.62 -8.22
C LEU A 25 0.07 -3.71 -8.60
N THR A 26 0.75 -3.52 -9.73
CA THR A 26 1.85 -4.39 -10.16
C THR A 26 3.17 -3.88 -9.62
N PHE A 27 4.10 -4.79 -9.32
CA PHE A 27 5.48 -4.43 -8.98
C PHE A 27 6.15 -3.68 -10.12
N GLY A 28 5.81 -3.96 -11.39
CA GLY A 28 6.25 -3.18 -12.54
C GLY A 28 5.88 -1.69 -12.44
N TYR A 29 4.63 -1.38 -12.12
CA TYR A 29 4.17 0.00 -11.97
C TYR A 29 4.80 0.68 -10.74
N LEU A 30 4.93 -0.05 -9.63
CA LEU A 30 5.61 0.46 -8.43
C LEU A 30 7.08 0.74 -8.72
N ARG A 31 7.75 -0.11 -9.50
CA ARG A 31 9.16 0.05 -9.87
C ARG A 31 9.40 1.31 -10.69
N GLU A 32 8.50 1.62 -11.62
CA GLU A 32 8.56 2.84 -12.41
C GLU A 32 8.39 4.12 -11.57
N ARG A 33 7.67 4.05 -10.45
CA ARG A 33 7.40 5.23 -9.59
C ARG A 33 8.35 5.39 -8.41
N LEU A 34 8.69 4.28 -7.77
CA LEU A 34 9.35 4.24 -6.46
C LEU A 34 10.76 3.66 -6.50
N GLY A 35 11.20 3.11 -7.64
CA GLY A 35 12.55 2.59 -7.82
C GLY A 35 12.67 1.08 -7.65
N SER A 36 13.71 0.59 -6.99
CA SER A 36 14.19 -0.80 -7.13
C SER A 36 13.25 -1.89 -6.59
N GLU A 37 13.17 -3.02 -7.30
CA GLU A 37 12.41 -4.23 -6.91
C GLU A 37 12.70 -4.80 -5.51
N PRO A 38 13.97 -4.98 -5.06
CA PRO A 38 14.24 -5.58 -3.74
C PRO A 38 13.68 -4.76 -2.58
N THR A 39 13.72 -3.43 -2.67
CA THR A 39 13.13 -2.55 -1.66
C THR A 39 11.60 -2.59 -1.70
N LEU A 40 11.02 -2.67 -2.89
CA LEU A 40 9.57 -2.81 -3.05
C LEU A 40 9.04 -4.12 -2.47
N THR A 41 9.73 -5.23 -2.69
CA THR A 41 9.35 -6.53 -2.13
C THR A 41 9.41 -6.52 -0.61
N ALA A 42 10.41 -5.88 -0.01
CA ALA A 42 10.49 -5.70 1.44
C ALA A 42 9.30 -4.89 1.98
N ALA A 43 9.02 -3.73 1.38
CA ALA A 43 7.89 -2.89 1.78
C ALA A 43 6.53 -3.58 1.58
N ALA A 44 6.34 -4.31 0.48
CA ALA A 44 5.14 -5.11 0.25
C ALA A 44 4.98 -6.23 1.29
N SER A 45 6.09 -6.84 1.73
CA SER A 45 6.08 -7.84 2.79
C SER A 45 5.67 -7.24 4.13
N GLU A 46 6.19 -6.05 4.47
CA GLU A 46 5.76 -5.30 5.67
C GLU A 46 4.27 -4.97 5.65
N LEU A 47 3.76 -4.50 4.51
CA LEU A 47 2.33 -4.20 4.34
C LEU A 47 1.46 -5.45 4.41
N THR A 48 1.98 -6.58 3.96
CA THR A 48 1.28 -7.88 4.02
C THR A 48 1.23 -8.38 5.46
N ASP A 49 2.34 -8.31 6.19
CA ASP A 49 2.42 -8.68 7.62
C ASP A 49 1.50 -7.80 8.49
N ALA A 50 1.45 -6.50 8.20
CA ALA A 50 0.53 -5.57 8.84
C ALA A 50 -0.95 -5.81 8.46
N GLY A 51 -1.22 -6.60 7.42
CA GLY A 51 -2.55 -6.92 6.91
C GLY A 51 -3.21 -5.78 6.14
N TYR A 52 -2.43 -4.86 5.57
CA TYR A 52 -2.93 -3.76 4.75
C TYR A 52 -3.08 -4.17 3.28
N VAL A 53 -2.18 -5.00 2.78
CA VAL A 53 -2.25 -5.59 1.43
C VAL A 53 -2.18 -7.11 1.51
N ILE A 54 -2.55 -7.77 0.43
CA ILE A 54 -2.21 -9.18 0.16
C ILE A 54 -1.43 -9.27 -1.14
N ALA A 55 -0.56 -10.25 -1.27
CA ALA A 55 0.10 -10.57 -2.54
C ALA A 55 -0.57 -11.82 -3.13
N PRO A 56 -1.63 -11.68 -3.96
CA PRO A 56 -2.30 -12.83 -4.55
C PRO A 56 -1.39 -13.58 -5.53
N ASP A 57 -0.44 -12.87 -6.14
CA ASP A 57 0.49 -13.36 -7.16
C ASP A 57 1.87 -12.72 -6.98
N ALA A 58 2.90 -13.30 -7.60
CA ALA A 58 4.29 -12.83 -7.46
C ALA A 58 4.54 -11.41 -8.02
N ASP A 59 3.69 -10.92 -8.91
CA ASP A 59 3.86 -9.61 -9.58
C ASP A 59 2.89 -8.54 -9.07
N THR A 60 1.91 -8.87 -8.21
CA THR A 60 0.88 -7.91 -7.81
C THR A 60 0.62 -7.92 -6.31
N ILE A 61 0.28 -6.73 -5.81
CA ILE A 61 -0.28 -6.54 -4.48
C ILE A 61 -1.70 -5.99 -4.58
N GLU A 62 -2.57 -6.47 -3.70
CA GLU A 62 -3.98 -6.09 -3.62
C GLU A 62 -4.29 -5.43 -2.28
N LEU A 63 -4.96 -4.28 -2.32
CA LEU A 63 -5.39 -3.56 -1.14
C LEU A 63 -6.53 -4.29 -0.43
N THR A 64 -6.33 -4.61 0.84
CA THR A 64 -7.37 -5.23 1.67
C THR A 64 -8.41 -4.21 2.14
N ALA A 65 -9.54 -4.69 2.64
CA ALA A 65 -10.52 -3.86 3.33
C ALA A 65 -9.92 -3.10 4.52
N ARG A 66 -8.98 -3.71 5.26
CA ARG A 66 -8.30 -3.09 6.40
C ARG A 66 -7.34 -1.98 5.96
N GLY A 67 -6.54 -2.24 4.92
CA GLY A 67 -5.67 -1.22 4.32
C GLY A 67 -6.47 -0.02 3.83
N PHE A 68 -7.60 -0.29 3.19
CA PHE A 68 -8.51 0.75 2.72
C PHE A 68 -9.15 1.56 3.86
N ASP A 69 -9.65 0.92 4.93
CA ASP A 69 -10.19 1.61 6.12
C ASP A 69 -9.13 2.51 6.77
N THR A 70 -7.90 2.03 6.87
CA THR A 70 -6.77 2.78 7.43
C THR A 70 -6.48 4.04 6.58
N LEU A 71 -6.39 3.87 5.26
CA LEU A 71 -6.21 4.99 4.32
C LEU A 71 -7.33 6.03 4.41
N GLN A 72 -8.58 5.58 4.61
CA GLN A 72 -9.70 6.49 4.83
C GLN A 72 -9.62 7.20 6.18
N ARG A 73 -9.31 6.46 7.25
CA ARG A 73 -9.19 7.04 8.60
C ARG A 73 -8.09 8.11 8.67
N GLU A 74 -6.96 7.92 8.01
CA GLU A 74 -5.92 8.95 7.95
C GLU A 74 -6.39 10.21 7.21
N ASN A 75 -7.28 10.06 6.21
CA ASN A 75 -7.90 11.17 5.52
C ASN A 75 -8.90 11.95 6.40
N TYR A 76 -9.62 11.24 7.29
CA TYR A 76 -10.52 11.86 8.27
C TYR A 76 -9.81 12.35 9.55
N GLY A 77 -8.62 11.83 9.85
CA GLY A 77 -7.81 12.17 11.02
C GLY A 77 -7.15 13.56 10.97
N SER A 78 -7.28 14.28 9.86
CA SER A 78 -6.86 15.69 9.74
C SER A 78 -7.95 16.70 10.14
N THR A 79 -9.09 16.26 10.67
CA THR A 79 -10.09 17.15 11.28
C THR A 79 -10.29 16.78 12.75
N THR A 80 -9.39 17.22 13.61
CA THR A 80 -9.67 17.35 15.05
C THR A 80 -8.83 18.48 15.64
N GLY A 81 -9.50 19.55 16.07
CA GLY A 81 -8.97 20.59 16.97
C GLY A 81 -8.85 21.96 16.34
#